data_AF-A0A2M7P4T8-F1
#
_entry.id   AF-A0A2M7P4T8-F1
#
_cell.length_a   1.000
_cell.length_b   1.000
_cell.length_c   1.000
_cell.angle_alpha   90.00
_cell.angle_beta   90.00
_cell.angle_gamma   90.00
#
_symmetry.space_group_name_H-M   'P 1'
#
loop_
_entity.id
_entity.type
_entity.pdbx_description
1 polymer ?
#
loop_
_entity_poly.entity_id
_entity_poly.type
_entity_poly.pdbx_seq_one_letter_code
_entity_poly.pdbx_strand_id
1 'polypeptide(L)'
;FVKDPANFIVATHGELKKLDLPLLPLERLLQSVHDTTTTVFTLEKMLANIPIQWTWATNLTRGTDVLVPFSWFYAINEFNGPSAGNTCEEAINQGICEIVERHVCALINRNHPKVPAIDLTTVQDPVARELLQKFTSNGIELYLNDFSLDTGIPTVGALAIDRSTFPAKSEIVYTAGTTPGAEKALIRALTEVAQLAGDFNSGSNYVASGLPKPLAMAEVAYITNPGVTVAMAALPDLSDPNMKVEIERCVEALKKLDMEVLLINTMHADLKIPTLYTIIPGAHFRERSMLQNAGLFAAKLIAESDMGGAAINQRLIELHDIVPDAYYLEFYLGRNLLAMGRHDEALARFRQATKLHPEDEDMPYIHSYLGHCLKDMERYEEAILELEKGLALDDERPDMHNALGVCHFKQQEYEAAIRHFQRAVELAPASAIDYANLGINYQKLGQGGEAVRNFEIALALDPTIDWARGLLAELTASA
;
A
#
# COMPACT_ATOMS: atom_id res chain seq x y z
N PHE A 1 -10.48 -14.47 -9.75
CA PHE A 1 -10.44 -13.42 -10.79
C PHE A 1 -9.03 -13.21 -11.33
N VAL A 2 -8.12 -12.50 -10.62
CA VAL A 2 -6.76 -12.16 -11.12
C VAL A 2 -5.94 -13.35 -11.62
N LYS A 3 -6.01 -14.49 -10.93
CA LYS A 3 -5.26 -15.71 -11.28
C LYS A 3 -5.84 -16.50 -12.45
N ASP A 4 -7.02 -16.14 -12.93
CA ASP A 4 -7.70 -16.88 -13.99
C ASP A 4 -7.61 -16.09 -15.31
N PRO A 5 -6.78 -16.56 -16.27
CA PRO A 5 -6.52 -15.86 -17.52
C PRO A 5 -7.75 -15.74 -18.41
N ALA A 6 -8.81 -16.55 -18.20
CA ALA A 6 -10.05 -16.46 -18.96
C ALA A 6 -10.82 -15.15 -18.72
N ASN A 7 -10.51 -14.44 -17.63
CA ASN A 7 -11.11 -13.14 -17.33
C ASN A 7 -10.46 -11.98 -18.12
N PHE A 8 -9.40 -12.24 -18.87
CA PHE A 8 -8.59 -11.18 -19.47
C PHE A 8 -8.35 -11.38 -20.97
N ILE A 9 -8.34 -10.26 -21.69
CA ILE A 9 -7.73 -10.15 -23.02
C ILE A 9 -6.33 -9.61 -22.81
N VAL A 10 -5.29 -10.37 -23.12
CA VAL A 10 -3.90 -9.89 -23.05
C VAL A 10 -3.52 -9.33 -24.42
N ALA A 11 -3.36 -8.01 -24.50
CA ALA A 11 -3.04 -7.31 -25.74
C ALA A 11 -2.40 -5.96 -25.44
N THR A 12 -1.69 -5.41 -26.42
CA THR A 12 -1.23 -4.02 -26.37
C THR A 12 -2.39 -3.06 -26.64
N HIS A 13 -2.29 -1.82 -26.16
CA HIS A 13 -3.27 -0.77 -26.47
C HIS A 13 -3.43 -0.58 -27.99
N GLY A 14 -2.32 -0.62 -28.74
CA GLY A 14 -2.33 -0.44 -30.19
C GLY A 14 -3.01 -1.58 -30.96
N GLU A 15 -2.98 -2.81 -30.44
CA GLU A 15 -3.71 -3.95 -31.03
C GLU A 15 -5.21 -3.80 -30.84
N LEU A 16 -5.67 -3.51 -29.61
CA LEU A 16 -7.11 -3.38 -29.34
C LEU A 16 -7.72 -2.15 -30.00
N LYS A 17 -6.98 -1.05 -30.13
CA LYS A 17 -7.44 0.16 -30.82
C LYS A 17 -7.79 -0.11 -32.30
N LYS A 18 -7.11 -1.07 -32.95
CA LYS A 18 -7.41 -1.47 -34.34
C LYS A 18 -8.70 -2.29 -34.47
N LEU A 19 -9.20 -2.84 -33.36
CA LEU A 19 -10.41 -3.65 -33.31
C LEU A 19 -11.69 -2.83 -33.06
N ASP A 20 -11.58 -1.50 -32.95
CA ASP A 20 -12.70 -0.59 -32.68
C ASP A 20 -13.51 -0.97 -31.41
N LEU A 21 -12.81 -1.50 -30.41
CA LEU A 21 -13.40 -1.84 -29.12
C LEU A 21 -13.54 -0.57 -28.25
N PRO A 22 -14.54 -0.50 -27.34
CA PRO A 22 -14.72 0.63 -26.44
C PRO A 22 -13.66 0.62 -25.34
N LEU A 23 -12.46 1.10 -25.65
CA LEU A 23 -11.36 1.19 -24.67
C LEU A 23 -11.59 2.36 -23.72
N LEU A 24 -11.19 2.19 -22.46
CA LEU A 24 -11.16 3.30 -21.52
C LEU A 24 -10.23 4.40 -22.06
N PRO A 25 -10.68 5.66 -22.15
CA PRO A 25 -9.84 6.74 -22.66
C PRO A 25 -8.55 6.91 -21.85
N LEU A 26 -7.43 7.15 -22.54
CA LEU A 26 -6.11 7.29 -21.93
C LEU A 26 -6.03 8.48 -20.96
N GLU A 27 -6.88 9.48 -21.11
CA GLU A 27 -7.05 10.59 -20.16
C GLU A 27 -7.38 10.07 -18.75
N ARG A 28 -8.14 8.97 -18.65
CA ARG A 28 -8.48 8.35 -17.36
C ARG A 28 -7.27 7.66 -16.74
N LEU A 29 -6.34 7.15 -17.55
CA LEU A 29 -5.07 6.59 -17.04
C LEU A 29 -4.17 7.70 -16.50
N LEU A 30 -4.03 8.82 -17.23
CA LEU A 30 -3.30 9.99 -16.73
C LEU A 30 -3.92 10.52 -15.43
N GLN A 31 -5.25 10.63 -15.39
CA GLN A 31 -5.98 11.03 -14.19
C GLN A 31 -5.74 10.09 -13.00
N SER A 32 -5.70 8.77 -13.22
CA SER A 32 -5.49 7.78 -12.16
C SER A 32 -4.14 7.87 -11.46
N VAL A 33 -3.16 8.52 -12.08
CA VAL A 33 -1.82 8.76 -11.52
C VAL A 33 -1.53 10.26 -11.36
N HIS A 34 -2.57 11.10 -11.53
CA HIS A 34 -2.50 12.56 -11.44
C HIS A 34 -1.44 13.22 -12.34
N ASP A 35 -1.07 12.57 -13.46
CA ASP A 35 -0.09 13.11 -14.39
C ASP A 35 -0.73 14.17 -15.28
N THR A 36 -0.37 15.43 -15.00
CA THR A 36 -0.84 16.60 -15.76
C THR A 36 0.15 17.06 -16.83
N THR A 37 1.30 16.41 -16.93
CA THR A 37 2.42 16.81 -17.77
C THR A 37 2.51 15.96 -19.05
N THR A 38 2.22 14.67 -18.94
CA THR A 38 2.24 13.73 -20.05
C THR A 38 1.01 13.91 -20.93
N THR A 39 1.22 14.10 -22.23
CA THR A 39 0.11 14.13 -23.18
C THR A 39 -0.43 12.72 -23.45
N VAL A 40 -1.71 12.61 -23.81
CA VAL A 40 -2.32 11.34 -24.27
C VAL A 40 -1.53 10.69 -25.40
N PHE A 41 -1.01 11.49 -26.33
CA PHE A 41 -0.16 11.00 -27.43
C PHE A 41 1.15 10.38 -26.92
N THR A 42 1.78 11.00 -25.92
CA THR A 42 2.98 10.46 -25.29
C THR A 42 2.66 9.17 -24.55
N LEU A 43 1.59 9.13 -23.75
CA LEU A 43 1.16 7.92 -23.04
C LEU A 43 0.84 6.78 -24.01
N GLU A 44 0.16 7.07 -25.13
CA GLU A 44 -0.11 6.08 -26.16
C GLU A 44 1.17 5.44 -26.69
N LYS A 45 2.24 6.22 -26.89
CA LYS A 45 3.55 5.68 -27.28
C LYS A 45 4.17 4.80 -26.20
N MET A 46 4.09 5.21 -24.93
CA MET A 46 4.63 4.42 -23.81
C MET A 46 3.97 3.04 -23.73
N LEU A 47 2.64 2.99 -23.93
CA LEU A 47 1.85 1.76 -23.83
C LEU A 47 1.84 0.93 -25.12
N ALA A 48 2.34 1.45 -26.24
CA ALA A 48 2.16 0.87 -27.56
C ALA A 48 2.63 -0.59 -27.67
N ASN A 49 3.68 -0.96 -26.93
CA ASN A 49 4.32 -2.27 -26.99
C ASN A 49 4.32 -2.99 -25.63
N ILE A 50 3.44 -2.59 -24.71
CA ILE A 50 3.29 -3.25 -23.41
C ILE A 50 2.06 -4.17 -23.48
N PRO A 51 2.23 -5.50 -23.35
CA PRO A 51 1.11 -6.39 -23.17
C PRO A 51 0.42 -6.09 -21.85
N ILE A 52 -0.86 -5.75 -21.89
CA ILE A 52 -1.67 -5.40 -20.72
C ILE A 52 -2.81 -6.40 -20.62
N GLN A 53 -3.20 -6.78 -19.39
CA GLN A 53 -4.45 -7.51 -19.18
C GLN A 53 -5.62 -6.52 -19.25
N TRP A 54 -6.55 -6.76 -20.15
CA TRP A 54 -7.78 -5.99 -20.31
C TRP A 54 -8.98 -6.81 -19.85
N THR A 55 -9.92 -6.18 -19.16
CA THR A 55 -11.18 -6.80 -18.77
C THR A 55 -12.34 -5.86 -19.03
N TRP A 56 -13.53 -6.43 -19.23
CA TRP A 56 -14.76 -5.67 -19.31
C TRP A 56 -15.13 -5.11 -17.94
N ALA A 57 -15.56 -3.85 -17.95
CA ALA A 57 -16.16 -3.17 -16.81
C ALA A 57 -17.40 -2.40 -17.27
N THR A 58 -18.34 -2.19 -16.37
CA THR A 58 -19.44 -1.24 -16.58
C THR A 58 -19.01 0.12 -16.05
N ASN A 59 -18.99 1.14 -16.90
CA ASN A 59 -18.84 2.53 -16.50
C ASN A 59 -20.20 3.01 -15.99
N LEU A 60 -20.38 3.01 -14.67
CA LEU A 60 -21.63 3.35 -14.02
C LEU A 60 -21.99 4.82 -14.20
N THR A 61 -20.99 5.70 -14.32
CA THR A 61 -21.18 7.14 -14.57
C THR A 61 -21.77 7.41 -15.96
N ARG A 62 -21.37 6.62 -16.96
CA ARG A 62 -21.82 6.77 -18.37
C ARG A 62 -22.95 5.82 -18.75
N GLY A 63 -23.17 4.74 -18.00
CA GLY A 63 -24.14 3.69 -18.32
C GLY A 63 -23.71 2.82 -19.51
N THR A 64 -22.41 2.62 -19.71
CA THR A 64 -21.85 1.89 -20.87
C THR A 64 -20.80 0.87 -20.43
N ASP A 65 -20.66 -0.23 -21.18
CA ASP A 65 -19.54 -1.14 -20.99
C ASP A 65 -18.27 -0.64 -21.68
N VAL A 66 -17.12 -0.90 -21.06
CA VAL A 66 -15.81 -0.42 -21.48
C VAL A 66 -14.74 -1.46 -21.16
N LEU A 67 -13.71 -1.57 -22.00
CA LEU A 67 -12.51 -2.34 -21.71
C LEU A 67 -11.54 -1.50 -20.89
N VAL A 68 -11.21 -1.99 -19.71
CA VAL A 68 -10.31 -1.34 -18.75
C VAL A 68 -8.96 -2.06 -18.78
N PRO A 69 -7.82 -1.34 -18.82
CA PRO A 69 -6.50 -1.93 -18.66
C PRO A 69 -6.31 -2.34 -17.19
N PHE A 70 -6.73 -3.55 -16.86
CA PHE A 70 -6.75 -4.08 -15.50
C PHE A 70 -5.38 -3.99 -14.83
N SER A 71 -4.30 -4.39 -15.51
CA SER A 71 -2.95 -4.36 -14.93
C SER A 71 -2.54 -2.95 -14.49
N TRP A 72 -2.94 -1.91 -15.23
CA TRP A 72 -2.66 -0.51 -14.88
C TRP A 72 -3.32 -0.12 -13.56
N PHE A 73 -4.63 -0.34 -13.45
CA PHE A 73 -5.36 -0.01 -12.23
C PHE A 73 -5.04 -0.94 -11.07
N TYR A 74 -4.70 -2.19 -11.33
CA TYR A 74 -4.26 -3.11 -10.29
C TYR A 74 -2.91 -2.69 -9.69
N ALA A 75 -1.99 -2.15 -10.50
CA ALA A 75 -0.73 -1.59 -10.03
C ALA A 75 -0.90 -0.34 -9.14
N ILE A 76 -2.06 0.34 -9.22
CA ILE A 76 -2.44 1.52 -8.42
C ILE A 76 -3.28 1.09 -7.21
N ASN A 77 -4.43 0.46 -7.45
CA ASN A 77 -5.46 0.19 -6.46
C ASN A 77 -5.16 -1.07 -5.64
N GLU A 78 -4.63 -2.12 -6.28
CA GLU A 78 -4.37 -3.46 -5.74
C GLU A 78 -5.54 -4.03 -4.91
N PHE A 79 -5.50 -3.86 -3.59
CA PHE A 79 -6.52 -4.36 -2.65
C PHE A 79 -7.64 -3.36 -2.36
N ASN A 80 -7.60 -2.15 -2.91
CA ASN A 80 -8.64 -1.13 -2.73
C ASN A 80 -9.70 -1.22 -3.83
N GLY A 81 -10.98 -1.26 -3.43
CA GLY A 81 -12.12 -1.38 -4.34
C GLY A 81 -12.82 -2.74 -4.42
N PRO A 82 -12.26 -3.89 -3.97
CA PRO A 82 -13.02 -5.12 -3.85
C PRO A 82 -14.15 -4.97 -2.83
N SER A 83 -15.35 -5.39 -3.20
CA SER A 83 -16.49 -5.39 -2.29
C SER A 83 -17.38 -6.59 -2.55
N ALA A 84 -18.14 -6.97 -1.52
CA ALA A 84 -19.17 -8.00 -1.60
C ALA A 84 -20.47 -7.47 -0.98
N GLY A 85 -21.60 -8.06 -1.33
CA GLY A 85 -22.89 -7.67 -0.78
C GLY A 85 -23.92 -8.78 -0.91
N ASN A 86 -25.04 -8.66 -0.20
CA ASN A 86 -26.19 -9.55 -0.38
C ASN A 86 -26.85 -9.29 -1.75
N THR A 87 -26.72 -8.07 -2.27
CA THR A 87 -27.10 -7.68 -3.63
C THR A 87 -25.94 -6.98 -4.35
N CYS A 88 -26.08 -6.82 -5.67
CA CYS A 88 -25.11 -6.04 -6.44
C CYS A 88 -25.06 -4.58 -5.98
N GLU A 89 -26.20 -3.97 -5.66
CA GLU A 89 -26.28 -2.59 -5.18
C GLU A 89 -25.52 -2.41 -3.87
N GLU A 90 -25.64 -3.35 -2.93
CA GLU A 90 -24.90 -3.30 -1.68
C GLU A 90 -23.38 -3.38 -1.93
N ALA A 91 -22.94 -4.28 -2.81
CA ALA A 91 -21.53 -4.38 -3.19
C ALA A 91 -21.04 -3.08 -3.87
N ILE A 92 -21.82 -2.50 -4.79
CA ILE A 92 -21.47 -1.23 -5.46
C ILE A 92 -21.31 -0.11 -4.45
N ASN A 93 -22.28 0.04 -3.55
CA ASN A 93 -22.28 1.10 -2.55
C ASN A 93 -21.07 0.99 -1.62
N GLN A 94 -20.79 -0.21 -1.12
CA GLN A 94 -19.60 -0.48 -0.30
C GLN A 94 -18.30 -0.17 -1.07
N GLY A 95 -18.19 -0.59 -2.33
CA GLY A 95 -17.00 -0.37 -3.15
C GLY A 95 -16.74 1.11 -3.45
N ILE A 96 -17.78 1.88 -3.76
CA ILE A 96 -17.67 3.34 -3.93
C ILE A 96 -17.22 4.00 -2.62
N CYS A 97 -17.86 3.66 -1.51
CA CYS A 97 -17.56 4.25 -0.20
C CYS A 97 -16.13 3.94 0.24
N GLU A 98 -15.64 2.71 0.04
CA GLU A 98 -14.26 2.35 0.35
C GLU A 98 -13.26 3.19 -0.47
N ILE A 99 -13.44 3.31 -1.78
CA ILE A 99 -12.51 4.11 -2.60
C ILE A 99 -12.53 5.59 -2.19
N VAL A 100 -13.69 6.14 -1.84
CA VAL A 100 -13.82 7.51 -1.33
C VAL A 100 -13.13 7.67 0.02
N GLU A 101 -13.32 6.71 0.94
CA GLU A 101 -12.65 6.68 2.25
C GLU A 101 -11.13 6.73 2.08
N ARG A 102 -10.58 5.88 1.18
CA ARG A 102 -9.15 5.86 0.87
C ARG A 102 -8.66 7.16 0.26
N HIS A 103 -9.41 7.74 -0.67
CA HIS A 103 -9.09 9.00 -1.31
C HIS A 103 -9.01 10.15 -0.29
N VAL A 104 -10.03 10.32 0.56
CA VAL A 104 -10.00 11.40 1.56
C VAL A 104 -8.95 11.16 2.62
N CYS A 105 -8.74 9.92 3.08
CA CYS A 105 -7.68 9.60 4.03
C CYS A 105 -6.29 9.94 3.48
N ALA A 106 -6.03 9.62 2.21
CA ALA A 106 -4.78 9.96 1.54
C ALA A 106 -4.58 11.49 1.47
N LEU A 107 -5.63 12.25 1.14
CA LEU A 107 -5.57 13.71 1.09
C LEU A 107 -5.39 14.35 2.47
N ILE A 108 -6.06 13.83 3.50
CA ILE A 108 -5.91 14.30 4.88
C ILE A 108 -4.49 14.06 5.37
N ASN A 109 -3.97 12.84 5.20
CA ASN A 109 -2.62 12.47 5.61
C ASN A 109 -1.56 13.31 4.89
N ARG A 110 -1.75 13.54 3.60
CA ARG A 110 -0.75 14.26 2.79
C ARG A 110 -0.71 15.75 3.11
N ASN A 111 -1.87 16.38 3.25
CA ASN A 111 -1.95 17.84 3.27
C ASN A 111 -2.13 18.40 4.70
N HIS A 112 -2.38 17.53 5.68
CA HIS A 112 -2.70 17.90 7.07
C HIS A 112 -3.68 19.09 7.18
N PRO A 113 -4.80 19.09 6.43
CA PRO A 113 -5.71 20.21 6.45
C PRO A 113 -6.39 20.30 7.81
N LYS A 114 -6.76 21.51 8.23
CA LYS A 114 -7.67 21.66 9.37
C LYS A 114 -9.07 21.29 8.92
N VAL A 115 -9.62 20.25 9.53
CA VAL A 115 -10.99 19.78 9.29
C VAL A 115 -11.84 19.92 10.55
N PRO A 116 -13.14 20.26 10.43
CA PRO A 116 -13.98 20.50 11.60
C PRO A 116 -14.11 19.28 12.52
N ALA A 117 -14.20 19.50 13.83
CA ALA A 117 -14.69 18.46 14.74
C ALA A 117 -16.20 18.29 14.59
N ILE A 118 -16.70 17.10 14.92
CA ILE A 118 -18.12 16.78 14.96
C ILE A 118 -18.63 16.95 16.40
N ASP A 119 -19.72 17.71 16.58
CA ASP A 119 -20.40 17.85 17.86
C ASP A 119 -21.18 16.56 18.19
N LEU A 120 -20.62 15.76 19.09
CA LEU A 120 -21.16 14.46 19.48
C LEU A 120 -22.52 14.55 20.18
N THR A 121 -22.90 15.72 20.71
CA THR A 121 -24.23 15.91 21.32
C THR A 121 -25.35 15.96 20.28
N THR A 122 -25.00 16.19 19.00
CA THR A 122 -25.95 16.28 17.89
C THR A 122 -26.23 14.96 17.19
N VAL A 123 -25.46 13.91 17.50
CA VAL A 123 -25.66 12.54 17.00
C VAL A 123 -27.01 12.03 17.45
N GLN A 124 -27.79 11.43 16.56
CA GLN A 124 -29.16 10.97 16.81
C GLN A 124 -29.34 9.46 16.74
N ASP A 125 -28.54 8.75 15.94
CA ASP A 125 -28.66 7.32 15.75
C ASP A 125 -28.39 6.58 17.09
N PRO A 126 -29.28 5.67 17.49
CA PRO A 126 -29.16 4.99 18.78
C PRO A 126 -27.91 4.10 18.86
N VAL A 127 -27.49 3.48 17.76
CA VAL A 127 -26.29 2.62 17.70
C VAL A 127 -25.05 3.49 17.81
N ALA A 128 -24.99 4.60 17.09
CA ALA A 128 -23.87 5.54 17.18
C ALA A 128 -23.70 6.08 18.61
N ARG A 129 -24.80 6.48 19.27
CA ARG A 129 -24.81 6.93 20.66
C ARG A 129 -24.32 5.86 21.64
N GLU A 130 -24.78 4.61 21.46
CA GLU A 130 -24.36 3.49 22.30
C GLU A 130 -22.85 3.22 22.14
N LEU A 131 -22.32 3.25 20.92
CA LEU A 131 -20.88 3.09 20.66
C LEU A 131 -20.07 4.19 21.33
N LEU A 132 -20.45 5.46 21.14
CA LEU A 132 -19.80 6.60 21.80
C LEU A 132 -19.78 6.42 23.32
N GLN A 133 -20.91 6.03 23.91
CA GLN A 133 -21.00 5.77 25.35
C GLN A 133 -20.06 4.64 25.79
N LYS A 134 -19.92 3.57 25.01
CA LYS A 134 -18.98 2.47 25.31
C LYS A 134 -17.54 2.94 25.32
N PHE A 135 -17.10 3.73 24.33
CA PHE A 135 -15.76 4.31 24.31
C PHE A 135 -15.51 5.21 25.54
N THR A 136 -16.42 6.15 25.81
CA THR A 136 -16.29 7.06 26.97
C THR A 136 -16.29 6.31 28.30
N SER A 137 -17.13 5.29 28.45
CA SER A 137 -17.23 4.50 29.70
C SER A 137 -15.98 3.66 29.98
N ASN A 138 -15.20 3.35 28.94
CA ASN A 138 -13.91 2.69 29.05
C ASN A 138 -12.72 3.67 29.11
N GLY A 139 -12.98 4.98 29.26
CA GLY A 139 -11.93 6.00 29.35
C GLY A 139 -11.18 6.25 28.05
N ILE A 140 -11.71 5.78 26.91
CA ILE A 140 -11.13 6.01 25.59
C ILE A 140 -11.51 7.40 25.11
N GLU A 141 -10.51 8.22 24.86
CA GLU A 141 -10.69 9.56 24.32
C GLU A 141 -10.86 9.47 22.80
N LEU A 142 -11.89 10.13 22.27
CA LEU A 142 -12.23 10.14 20.84
C LEU A 142 -12.11 11.56 20.28
N TYR A 143 -11.50 11.66 19.10
CA TYR A 143 -11.52 12.84 18.25
C TYR A 143 -12.19 12.45 16.93
N LEU A 144 -13.32 13.08 16.65
CA LEU A 144 -14.16 12.77 15.49
C LEU A 144 -14.29 14.02 14.63
N ASN A 145 -13.91 13.90 13.36
CA ASN A 145 -13.80 15.02 12.45
C ASN A 145 -14.52 14.74 11.13
N ASP A 146 -15.00 15.80 10.48
CA ASP A 146 -15.58 15.73 9.13
C ASP A 146 -14.46 15.61 8.09
N PHE A 147 -14.31 14.41 7.53
CA PHE A 147 -13.33 14.09 6.48
C PHE A 147 -13.96 14.11 5.08
N SER A 148 -15.19 14.60 4.93
CA SER A 148 -15.92 14.56 3.65
C SER A 148 -15.24 15.38 2.55
N LEU A 149 -14.43 16.38 2.93
CA LEU A 149 -13.74 17.31 2.01
C LEU A 149 -14.72 17.86 0.95
N ASP A 150 -14.36 17.82 -0.32
CA ASP A 150 -15.17 18.25 -1.47
C ASP A 150 -15.88 17.09 -2.18
N THR A 151 -15.76 15.86 -1.67
CA THR A 151 -16.33 14.65 -2.31
C THR A 151 -17.86 14.67 -2.34
N GLY A 152 -18.49 15.41 -1.43
CA GLY A 152 -19.93 15.39 -1.23
C GLY A 152 -20.47 14.06 -0.70
N ILE A 153 -19.61 13.13 -0.25
CA ILE A 153 -19.99 11.86 0.36
C ILE A 153 -19.48 11.87 1.81
N PRO A 154 -20.33 11.60 2.81
CA PRO A 154 -19.94 11.82 4.19
C PRO A 154 -18.88 10.82 4.63
N THR A 155 -17.78 11.36 5.16
CA THR A 155 -16.70 10.57 5.77
C THR A 155 -16.39 11.10 7.16
N VAL A 156 -16.35 10.20 8.14
CA VAL A 156 -15.97 10.53 9.51
C VAL A 156 -14.57 10.00 9.78
N GLY A 157 -13.63 10.91 10.04
CA GLY A 157 -12.33 10.55 10.59
C GLY A 157 -12.46 10.29 12.09
N ALA A 158 -11.83 9.22 12.57
CA ALA A 158 -11.86 8.82 13.97
C ALA A 158 -10.44 8.54 14.48
N LEU A 159 -10.07 9.28 15.51
CA LEU A 159 -8.86 9.03 16.29
C LEU A 159 -9.25 8.66 17.71
N ALA A 160 -8.67 7.57 18.22
CA ALA A 160 -8.94 7.05 19.55
C ALA A 160 -7.64 6.78 20.32
N ILE A 161 -7.65 7.11 21.61
CA ILE A 161 -6.51 6.88 22.50
C ILE A 161 -6.98 6.51 23.91
N ASP A 162 -6.41 5.45 24.46
CA ASP A 162 -6.48 5.16 25.90
C ASP A 162 -5.29 5.81 26.60
N ARG A 163 -5.53 6.91 27.32
CA ARG A 163 -4.50 7.64 28.06
C ARG A 163 -3.89 6.85 29.21
N SER A 164 -4.57 5.80 29.70
CA SER A 164 -4.10 5.01 30.83
C SER A 164 -3.04 3.98 30.41
N THR A 165 -3.04 3.57 29.15
CA THR A 165 -2.18 2.51 28.62
C THR A 165 -1.21 3.00 27.54
N PHE A 166 -1.49 4.11 26.85
CA PHE A 166 -0.59 4.71 25.87
C PHE A 166 0.65 5.38 26.51
N PRO A 167 1.85 5.28 25.90
CA PRO A 167 2.20 4.50 24.71
C PRO A 167 2.67 3.07 25.01
N ALA A 168 2.56 2.61 26.26
CA ALA A 168 3.24 1.40 26.73
C ALA A 168 2.54 0.09 26.31
N LYS A 169 1.22 0.03 26.45
CA LYS A 169 0.36 -1.11 26.05
C LYS A 169 -0.66 -0.72 24.97
N SER A 170 -0.77 0.59 24.82
CA SER A 170 -1.66 1.42 24.00
C SER A 170 -1.12 1.93 22.68
N GLU A 171 -1.95 2.10 21.66
CA GLU A 171 -1.59 2.83 20.43
C GLU A 171 -2.63 3.92 20.15
N ILE A 172 -2.22 4.95 19.39
CA ILE A 172 -3.19 5.86 18.79
C ILE A 172 -3.80 5.15 17.59
N VAL A 173 -5.10 4.86 17.67
CA VAL A 173 -5.85 4.27 16.56
C VAL A 173 -6.40 5.40 15.72
N TYR A 174 -6.08 5.40 14.43
CA TYR A 174 -6.49 6.46 13.51
C TYR A 174 -7.04 5.85 12.22
N THR A 175 -8.33 6.06 11.99
CA THR A 175 -9.07 5.46 10.88
C THR A 175 -10.20 6.37 10.41
N ALA A 176 -10.97 5.95 9.42
CA ALA A 176 -12.15 6.66 8.96
C ALA A 176 -13.27 5.68 8.57
N GLY A 177 -14.47 6.21 8.45
CA GLY A 177 -15.63 5.49 7.93
C GLY A 177 -16.36 6.35 6.91
N THR A 178 -16.61 5.80 5.72
CA THR A 178 -17.43 6.42 4.67
C THR A 178 -18.66 5.57 4.40
N THR A 179 -19.84 6.19 4.33
CA THR A 179 -21.07 5.59 3.78
C THR A 179 -21.90 6.71 3.13
N PRO A 180 -23.04 6.44 2.48
CA PRO A 180 -23.92 7.51 1.99
C PRO A 180 -24.55 8.36 3.12
N GLY A 181 -24.61 7.87 4.36
CA GLY A 181 -25.21 8.59 5.49
C GLY A 181 -24.20 8.90 6.60
N ALA A 182 -24.20 10.13 7.11
CA ALA A 182 -23.21 10.60 8.08
C ALA A 182 -23.19 9.79 9.40
N GLU A 183 -24.36 9.43 9.93
CA GLU A 183 -24.46 8.65 11.18
C GLU A 183 -23.94 7.20 10.98
N LYS A 184 -24.21 6.58 9.82
CA LYS A 184 -23.65 5.27 9.46
C LYS A 184 -22.14 5.33 9.21
N ALA A 185 -21.65 6.43 8.63
CA ALA A 185 -20.22 6.70 8.48
C ALA A 185 -19.53 6.79 9.85
N LEU A 186 -20.14 7.47 10.82
CA LEU A 186 -19.67 7.49 12.21
C LEU A 186 -19.63 6.08 12.82
N ILE A 187 -20.71 5.29 12.67
CA ILE A 187 -20.75 3.90 13.17
C ILE A 187 -19.60 3.09 12.58
N ARG A 188 -19.42 3.14 11.26
CA ARG A 188 -18.34 2.44 10.56
C ARG A 188 -16.97 2.85 11.10
N ALA A 189 -16.71 4.15 11.27
CA ALA A 189 -15.46 4.66 11.82
C ALA A 189 -15.20 4.14 13.25
N LEU A 190 -16.21 4.18 14.13
CA LEU A 190 -16.10 3.69 15.51
C LEU A 190 -15.91 2.17 15.60
N THR A 191 -16.58 1.40 14.74
CA THR A 191 -16.39 -0.06 14.70
C THR A 191 -15.03 -0.44 14.13
N GLU A 192 -14.50 0.33 13.18
CA GLU A 192 -13.15 0.15 12.66
C GLU A 192 -12.11 0.47 13.73
N VAL A 193 -12.31 1.53 14.52
CA VAL A 193 -11.46 1.81 15.70
C VAL A 193 -11.45 0.59 16.63
N ALA A 194 -12.62 0.02 16.95
CA ALA A 194 -12.69 -1.14 17.84
C ALA A 194 -12.01 -2.39 17.24
N GLN A 195 -12.15 -2.61 15.93
CA GLN A 195 -11.51 -3.72 15.21
C GLN A 195 -9.99 -3.60 15.23
N LEU A 196 -9.45 -2.41 14.98
CA LEU A 196 -8.01 -2.15 14.99
C LEU A 196 -7.44 -2.15 16.42
N ALA A 197 -8.18 -1.63 17.39
CA ALA A 197 -7.74 -1.57 18.78
C ALA A 197 -7.72 -2.95 19.47
N GLY A 198 -8.58 -3.89 19.06
CA GLY A 198 -8.57 -5.31 19.48
C GLY A 198 -8.53 -5.59 20.99
N ASP A 199 -8.93 -4.61 21.81
CA ASP A 199 -8.56 -4.36 23.21
C ASP A 199 -7.23 -3.59 23.33
N PHE A 200 -7.33 -2.30 23.69
CA PHE A 200 -6.27 -1.40 24.19
C PHE A 200 -5.44 -1.98 25.38
N ASN A 201 -5.63 -3.26 25.70
CA ASN A 201 -5.08 -4.00 26.82
C ASN A 201 -4.24 -5.23 26.40
N SER A 202 -4.19 -5.60 25.12
CA SER A 202 -3.51 -6.83 24.69
C SER A 202 -2.02 -6.64 24.30
N GLY A 203 -1.55 -5.40 24.16
CA GLY A 203 -0.20 -5.12 23.65
C GLY A 203 0.00 -5.52 22.18
N SER A 204 -1.09 -5.85 21.48
CA SER A 204 -1.08 -6.17 20.04
C SER A 204 -0.93 -4.88 19.23
N ASN A 205 -0.07 -4.91 18.21
CA ASN A 205 0.06 -3.81 17.24
C ASN A 205 -0.92 -4.05 16.08
N TYR A 206 -1.63 -3.02 15.63
CA TYR A 206 -2.45 -3.12 14.41
C TYR A 206 -1.64 -2.74 13.16
N VAL A 207 -2.08 -3.26 12.01
CA VAL A 207 -1.52 -2.88 10.70
C VAL A 207 -2.30 -1.67 10.19
N ALA A 208 -1.61 -0.55 9.98
CA ALA A 208 -2.20 0.65 9.40
C ALA A 208 -2.74 0.36 8.00
N SER A 209 -3.87 0.99 7.65
CA SER A 209 -4.52 0.82 6.34
C SER A 209 -4.66 2.16 5.62
N GLY A 210 -5.76 2.88 5.84
CA GLY A 210 -6.05 4.15 5.17
C GLY A 210 -5.28 5.37 5.71
N LEU A 211 -5.00 5.39 7.01
CA LEU A 211 -4.32 6.48 7.72
C LEU A 211 -3.08 5.92 8.44
N PRO A 212 -2.05 6.76 8.71
CA PRO A 212 -0.85 6.31 9.41
C PRO A 212 -1.14 6.00 10.87
N LYS A 213 -0.19 5.34 11.52
CA LYS A 213 -0.17 5.10 12.96
C LYS A 213 0.65 6.18 13.66
N PRO A 214 0.02 7.18 14.30
CA PRO A 214 0.77 8.26 14.95
C PRO A 214 1.50 7.73 16.19
N LEU A 215 2.76 8.14 16.37
CA LEU A 215 3.55 7.79 17.55
C LEU A 215 3.39 8.83 18.68
N ALA A 216 2.94 10.04 18.32
CA ALA A 216 2.63 11.10 19.28
C ALA A 216 1.44 11.95 18.84
N MET A 217 0.75 12.55 19.83
CA MET A 217 -0.34 13.50 19.60
C MET A 217 0.06 14.72 18.74
N ALA A 218 1.36 15.07 18.72
CA ALA A 218 1.86 16.18 17.92
C ALA A 218 1.70 15.94 16.42
N GLU A 219 1.79 14.68 15.96
CA GLU A 219 1.63 14.31 14.54
C GLU A 219 0.19 14.52 14.07
N VAL A 220 -0.78 14.46 14.98
CA VAL A 220 -2.22 14.62 14.71
C VAL A 220 -2.79 15.92 15.26
N ALA A 221 -1.94 16.92 15.52
CA ALA A 221 -2.37 18.22 16.03
C ALA A 221 -3.37 18.93 15.10
N TYR A 222 -3.32 18.64 13.79
CA TYR A 222 -4.17 19.26 12.77
C TYR A 222 -5.64 18.83 12.84
N ILE A 223 -5.95 17.64 13.37
CA ILE A 223 -7.33 17.15 13.60
C ILE A 223 -7.79 17.31 15.05
N THR A 224 -6.87 17.22 16.00
CA THR A 224 -7.20 17.32 17.44
C THR A 224 -7.43 18.77 17.90
N ASN A 225 -6.96 19.76 17.13
CA ASN A 225 -7.19 21.18 17.35
C ASN A 225 -7.84 21.85 16.11
N PRO A 226 -9.08 21.48 15.77
CA PRO A 226 -9.70 21.83 14.49
C PRO A 226 -10.08 23.31 14.38
N GLY A 227 -10.26 23.99 15.52
CA GLY A 227 -10.68 25.40 15.59
C GLY A 227 -12.16 25.65 15.25
N VAL A 228 -12.84 24.70 14.61
CA VAL A 228 -14.27 24.74 14.28
C VAL A 228 -14.91 23.40 14.63
N THR A 229 -16.15 23.47 15.10
CA THR A 229 -17.01 22.30 15.35
C THR A 229 -18.30 22.44 14.55
N VAL A 230 -18.76 21.36 13.94
CA VAL A 230 -20.01 21.28 13.17
C VAL A 230 -20.95 20.23 13.74
N ALA A 231 -22.26 20.41 13.55
CA ALA A 231 -23.24 19.38 13.90
C ALA A 231 -23.13 18.17 12.95
N MET A 232 -23.53 16.98 13.41
CA MET A 232 -23.56 15.76 12.57
C MET A 232 -24.37 15.97 11.28
N ALA A 233 -25.51 16.66 11.38
CA ALA A 233 -26.38 16.97 10.24
C ALA A 233 -25.79 18.00 9.25
N ALA A 234 -24.61 18.57 9.52
CA ALA A 234 -23.92 19.44 8.58
C ALA A 234 -23.08 18.66 7.56
N LEU A 235 -22.75 17.40 7.84
CA LEU A 235 -22.10 16.51 6.89
C LEU A 235 -23.06 16.22 5.71
N PRO A 236 -22.54 15.89 4.51
CA PRO A 236 -23.38 15.47 3.41
C PRO A 236 -24.28 14.27 3.80
N ASP A 237 -25.49 14.21 3.25
CA ASP A 237 -26.37 13.06 3.46
C ASP A 237 -26.97 12.64 2.12
N LEU A 238 -26.52 11.48 1.66
CA LEU A 238 -26.95 10.84 0.43
C LEU A 238 -27.85 9.64 0.73
N SER A 239 -28.12 9.36 2.01
CA SER A 239 -28.80 8.15 2.44
C SER A 239 -30.23 8.06 1.91
N ASP A 240 -30.65 6.84 1.61
CA ASP A 240 -31.99 6.54 1.12
C ASP A 240 -32.34 5.10 1.51
N PRO A 241 -33.60 4.78 1.82
CA PRO A 241 -34.03 3.40 2.01
C PRO A 241 -33.77 2.50 0.79
N ASN A 242 -33.59 3.08 -0.40
CA ASN A 242 -33.22 2.37 -1.62
C ASN A 242 -31.75 2.58 -1.98
N MET A 243 -30.94 1.52 -1.85
CA MET A 243 -29.51 1.55 -2.18
C MET A 243 -29.23 2.00 -3.61
N LYS A 244 -30.12 1.73 -4.57
CA LYS A 244 -29.95 2.24 -5.94
C LYS A 244 -29.92 3.77 -5.98
N VAL A 245 -30.77 4.43 -5.20
CA VAL A 245 -30.82 5.89 -5.11
C VAL A 245 -29.56 6.42 -4.42
N GLU A 246 -29.07 5.74 -3.37
CA GLU A 246 -27.79 6.07 -2.74
C GLU A 246 -26.64 6.02 -3.76
N ILE A 247 -26.56 4.94 -4.55
CA ILE A 247 -25.55 4.77 -5.60
C ILE A 247 -25.64 5.89 -6.65
N GLU A 248 -26.85 6.19 -7.16
CA GLU A 248 -27.06 7.26 -8.14
C GLU A 248 -26.58 8.63 -7.59
N ARG A 249 -26.85 8.91 -6.31
CA ARG A 249 -26.37 10.14 -5.65
C ARG A 249 -24.86 10.16 -5.48
N CYS A 250 -24.23 9.05 -5.08
CA CYS A 250 -22.78 8.95 -4.94
C CYS A 250 -22.07 9.12 -6.29
N VAL A 251 -22.58 8.47 -7.34
CA VAL A 251 -22.06 8.61 -8.72
C VAL A 251 -22.18 10.06 -9.19
N GLU A 252 -23.30 10.73 -8.94
CA GLU A 252 -23.48 12.14 -9.30
C GLU A 252 -22.57 13.09 -8.49
N ALA A 253 -22.28 12.77 -7.22
CA ALA A 253 -21.30 13.51 -6.43
C ALA A 253 -19.89 13.41 -7.03
N LEU A 254 -19.43 12.20 -7.33
CA LEU A 254 -18.12 11.94 -7.93
C LEU A 254 -17.98 12.50 -9.35
N LYS A 255 -19.06 12.44 -10.13
CA LYS A 255 -19.09 13.00 -11.49
C LYS A 255 -18.80 14.51 -11.50
N LYS A 256 -19.19 15.26 -10.46
CA LYS A 256 -18.87 16.70 -10.34
C LYS A 256 -17.36 16.95 -10.16
N LEU A 257 -16.62 15.95 -9.70
CA LEU A 257 -15.17 15.96 -9.57
C LEU A 257 -14.46 15.33 -10.79
N ASP A 258 -15.17 15.06 -11.88
CA ASP A 258 -14.68 14.30 -13.04
C ASP A 258 -14.16 12.90 -12.65
N MET A 259 -14.70 12.30 -11.58
CA MET A 259 -14.33 10.96 -11.12
C MET A 259 -15.37 9.93 -11.58
N GLU A 260 -15.01 9.12 -12.58
CA GLU A 260 -15.89 8.09 -13.12
C GLU A 260 -15.84 6.80 -12.29
N VAL A 261 -16.98 6.13 -12.13
CA VAL A 261 -17.08 4.87 -11.39
C VAL A 261 -17.13 3.70 -12.37
N LEU A 262 -16.10 2.85 -12.33
CA LEU A 262 -15.98 1.66 -13.16
C LEU A 262 -16.12 0.42 -12.28
N LEU A 263 -16.92 -0.56 -12.74
CA LEU A 263 -17.21 -1.77 -11.99
C LEU A 263 -16.81 -3.00 -12.80
N ILE A 264 -15.90 -3.80 -12.24
CA ILE A 264 -15.56 -5.13 -12.77
C ILE A 264 -16.30 -6.17 -11.95
N ASN A 265 -17.07 -7.03 -12.61
CA ASN A 265 -17.73 -8.15 -11.94
C ASN A 265 -16.72 -9.26 -11.63
N THR A 266 -16.50 -9.53 -10.35
CA THR A 266 -15.55 -10.55 -9.89
C THR A 266 -16.25 -11.76 -9.28
N MET A 267 -17.58 -11.83 -9.37
CA MET A 267 -18.40 -12.88 -8.78
C MET A 267 -17.98 -14.27 -9.25
N HIS A 268 -17.68 -15.15 -8.31
CA HIS A 268 -17.41 -16.54 -8.59
C HIS A 268 -18.71 -17.27 -8.96
N ALA A 269 -18.71 -17.99 -10.09
CA ALA A 269 -19.90 -18.66 -10.63
C ALA A 269 -20.56 -19.65 -9.66
N ASP A 270 -19.75 -20.33 -8.83
CA ASP A 270 -20.25 -21.30 -7.85
C ASP A 270 -20.68 -20.67 -6.53
N LEU A 271 -20.03 -19.58 -6.09
CA LEU A 271 -20.36 -18.94 -4.81
C LEU A 271 -21.64 -18.12 -4.93
N LYS A 272 -21.85 -17.48 -6.09
CA LYS A 272 -23.03 -16.64 -6.38
C LYS A 272 -23.28 -15.54 -5.34
N ILE A 273 -22.20 -15.09 -4.70
CA ILE A 273 -22.19 -13.90 -3.85
C ILE A 273 -21.78 -12.74 -4.75
N PRO A 274 -22.61 -11.69 -4.89
CA PRO A 274 -22.21 -10.48 -5.60
C PRO A 274 -20.88 -9.96 -5.09
N THR A 275 -19.86 -9.98 -5.95
CA THR A 275 -18.57 -9.37 -5.66
C THR A 275 -18.12 -8.53 -6.85
N LEU A 276 -17.61 -7.35 -6.55
CA LEU A 276 -17.21 -6.35 -7.54
C LEU A 276 -15.82 -5.84 -7.21
N TYR A 277 -15.15 -5.28 -8.22
CA TYR A 277 -13.94 -4.51 -8.06
C TYR A 277 -14.18 -3.11 -8.63
N THR A 278 -14.20 -2.11 -7.74
CA THR A 278 -14.52 -0.72 -8.05
C THR A 278 -13.24 0.06 -8.37
N ILE A 279 -13.23 0.73 -9.51
CA ILE A 279 -12.14 1.59 -9.94
C ILE A 279 -12.71 3.00 -10.13
N ILE A 280 -12.04 3.99 -9.54
CA ILE A 280 -12.39 5.40 -9.69
C ILE A 280 -11.12 6.16 -10.10
N PRO A 281 -10.89 6.40 -11.40
CA PRO A 281 -9.73 7.16 -11.85
C PRO A 281 -9.71 8.56 -11.22
N GLY A 282 -8.57 8.92 -10.62
CA GLY A 282 -8.41 10.16 -9.84
C GLY A 282 -8.58 9.99 -8.33
N ALA A 283 -8.92 8.78 -7.84
CA ALA A 283 -8.84 8.49 -6.41
C ALA A 283 -7.37 8.43 -5.94
N HIS A 284 -7.12 8.90 -4.72
CA HIS A 284 -5.78 8.90 -4.10
C HIS A 284 -5.64 7.71 -3.16
N PHE A 285 -4.44 7.15 -3.04
CA PHE A 285 -4.13 6.06 -2.11
C PHE A 285 -2.81 6.36 -1.40
N ARG A 286 -2.77 6.14 -0.08
CA ARG A 286 -1.61 6.47 0.78
C ARG A 286 -0.34 5.71 0.43
N GLU A 287 -0.45 4.44 0.05
CA GLU A 287 0.68 3.52 -0.10
C GLU A 287 1.25 3.48 -1.53
N ARG A 288 1.02 4.53 -2.34
CA ARG A 288 1.39 4.54 -3.76
C ARG A 288 2.26 5.73 -4.08
N SER A 289 3.16 5.53 -5.04
CA SER A 289 4.17 6.52 -5.41
C SER A 289 3.52 7.88 -5.66
N MET A 290 4.09 8.89 -5.01
CA MET A 290 3.72 10.29 -5.16
C MET A 290 4.15 10.85 -6.52
N LEU A 291 4.95 10.11 -7.27
CA LEU A 291 5.40 10.49 -8.60
C LEU A 291 4.19 10.52 -9.54
N GLN A 292 3.72 11.72 -9.83
CA GLN A 292 2.60 12.00 -10.74
C GLN A 292 3.01 11.82 -12.20
N ASN A 293 3.50 10.63 -12.53
CA ASN A 293 4.16 10.34 -13.80
C ASN A 293 3.72 8.98 -14.35
N ALA A 294 3.02 9.00 -15.47
CA ALA A 294 2.51 7.81 -16.13
C ALA A 294 3.64 6.88 -16.64
N GLY A 295 4.82 7.42 -16.92
CA GLY A 295 5.99 6.65 -17.33
C GLY A 295 6.49 5.69 -16.25
N LEU A 296 6.36 6.03 -14.96
CA LEU A 296 6.69 5.12 -13.86
C LEU A 296 5.82 3.87 -13.87
N PHE A 297 4.52 4.05 -14.08
CA PHE A 297 3.57 2.95 -14.14
C PHE A 297 3.77 2.12 -15.41
N ALA A 298 4.06 2.75 -16.55
CA ALA A 298 4.45 2.03 -17.76
C ALA A 298 5.72 1.18 -17.54
N ALA A 299 6.74 1.75 -16.87
CA ALA A 299 7.97 1.04 -16.53
C ALA A 299 7.73 -0.13 -15.57
N LYS A 300 6.87 0.06 -14.56
CA LYS A 300 6.44 -1.00 -13.64
C LYS A 300 5.76 -2.14 -14.38
N LEU A 301 4.81 -1.85 -15.28
CA LEU A 301 4.14 -2.85 -16.10
C LEU A 301 5.12 -3.63 -16.98
N ILE A 302 6.13 -2.97 -17.55
CA ILE A 302 7.19 -3.65 -18.30
C ILE A 302 7.98 -4.59 -17.38
N ALA A 303 8.40 -4.09 -16.21
CA ALA A 303 9.25 -4.80 -15.27
C ALA A 303 8.55 -5.97 -14.54
N GLU A 304 7.23 -5.99 -14.50
CA GLU A 304 6.39 -7.04 -13.90
C GLU A 304 5.73 -7.96 -14.94
N SER A 305 5.99 -7.73 -16.22
CA SER A 305 5.46 -8.57 -17.29
C SER A 305 6.13 -9.95 -17.33
N ASP A 306 5.43 -10.92 -17.91
CA ASP A 306 5.96 -12.27 -18.18
C ASP A 306 6.95 -12.32 -19.37
N MET A 307 7.45 -11.15 -19.82
CA MET A 307 8.47 -11.08 -20.87
C MET A 307 9.81 -11.64 -20.35
N GLY A 308 10.59 -12.26 -21.24
CA GLY A 308 11.96 -12.66 -20.87
C GLY A 308 12.82 -11.44 -20.49
N GLY A 309 13.77 -11.60 -19.57
CA GLY A 309 14.55 -10.47 -19.03
C GLY A 309 15.25 -9.61 -20.09
N ALA A 310 15.70 -10.18 -21.21
CA ALA A 310 16.25 -9.41 -22.33
C ALA A 310 15.22 -8.51 -23.02
N ALA A 311 13.97 -8.98 -23.17
CA ALA A 311 12.88 -8.21 -23.74
C ALA A 311 12.44 -7.08 -22.79
N ILE A 312 12.39 -7.33 -21.47
CA ILE A 312 12.15 -6.30 -20.44
C ILE A 312 13.19 -5.19 -20.57
N ASN A 313 14.48 -5.52 -20.62
CA ASN A 313 15.55 -4.53 -20.79
C ASN A 313 15.37 -3.71 -22.08
N GLN A 314 15.09 -4.37 -23.20
CA GLN A 314 14.86 -3.70 -24.47
C GLN A 314 13.68 -2.73 -24.41
N ARG A 315 12.57 -3.11 -23.75
CA ARG A 315 11.39 -2.24 -23.59
C ARG A 315 11.67 -1.04 -22.69
N LEU A 316 12.38 -1.23 -21.57
CA LEU A 316 12.77 -0.12 -20.69
C LEU A 316 13.72 0.86 -21.39
N ILE A 317 14.63 0.36 -22.24
CA ILE A 317 15.50 1.21 -23.08
C ILE A 317 14.68 2.02 -24.09
N GLU A 318 13.69 1.41 -24.76
CA GLU A 318 12.83 2.16 -25.68
C GLU A 318 11.96 3.19 -24.96
N LEU A 319 11.53 2.91 -23.73
CA LEU A 319 10.79 3.87 -22.91
C LEU A 319 11.66 5.07 -22.53
N HIS A 320 12.97 4.89 -22.38
CA HIS A 320 13.93 5.99 -22.15
C HIS A 320 13.96 7.00 -23.30
N ASP A 321 13.78 6.56 -24.54
CA ASP A 321 13.68 7.48 -25.70
C ASP A 321 12.42 8.37 -25.66
N ILE A 322 11.39 7.94 -24.92
CA ILE A 322 10.12 8.66 -24.76
C ILE A 322 10.16 9.55 -23.51
N VAL A 323 10.74 9.04 -22.43
CA VAL A 323 10.83 9.72 -21.12
C VAL A 323 12.30 9.74 -20.68
N PRO A 324 13.11 10.64 -21.26
CA PRO A 324 14.53 10.73 -20.92
C PRO A 324 14.71 11.17 -19.47
N ASP A 325 15.88 10.85 -18.91
CA ASP A 325 16.30 11.26 -17.56
C ASP A 325 15.41 10.77 -16.41
N ALA A 326 14.50 9.82 -16.66
CA ALA A 326 13.69 9.19 -15.62
C ALA A 326 14.50 8.16 -14.81
N TYR A 327 14.84 8.47 -13.55
CA TYR A 327 15.61 7.59 -12.66
C TYR A 327 14.98 6.19 -12.52
N TYR A 328 13.65 6.10 -12.51
CA TYR A 328 12.94 4.83 -12.31
C TYR A 328 13.18 3.85 -13.48
N LEU A 329 13.48 4.34 -14.69
CA LEU A 329 13.85 3.46 -15.81
C LEU A 329 15.20 2.80 -15.57
N GLU A 330 16.19 3.57 -15.10
CA GLU A 330 17.50 3.05 -14.71
C GLU A 330 17.37 2.10 -13.51
N PHE A 331 16.50 2.42 -12.55
CA PHE A 331 16.20 1.54 -11.42
C PHE A 331 15.61 0.20 -11.87
N TYR A 332 14.54 0.20 -12.68
CA TYR A 332 13.92 -1.05 -13.15
C TYR A 332 14.84 -1.86 -14.07
N LEU A 333 15.67 -1.19 -14.88
CA LEU A 333 16.73 -1.84 -15.66
C LEU A 333 17.74 -2.52 -14.74
N GLY A 334 18.22 -1.82 -13.72
CA GLY A 334 19.13 -2.37 -12.71
C GLY A 334 18.55 -3.58 -12.01
N ARG A 335 17.28 -3.50 -11.58
CA ARG A 335 16.57 -4.60 -10.91
C ARG A 335 16.47 -5.83 -11.81
N ASN A 336 16.10 -5.65 -13.07
CA ASN A 336 15.99 -6.77 -14.01
C ASN A 336 17.37 -7.38 -14.35
N LEU A 337 18.43 -6.56 -14.49
CA LEU A 337 19.80 -7.04 -14.67
C LEU A 337 20.30 -7.82 -13.45
N LEU A 338 19.98 -7.36 -12.24
CA LEU A 338 20.29 -8.06 -10.99
C LEU A 338 19.62 -9.43 -10.95
N ALA A 339 18.33 -9.50 -11.30
CA ALA A 339 17.60 -10.78 -11.40
C ALA A 339 18.20 -11.73 -12.46
N MET A 340 18.84 -11.19 -13.50
CA MET A 340 19.58 -11.96 -14.51
C MET A 340 21.01 -12.33 -14.07
N GLY A 341 21.45 -11.97 -12.85
CA GLY A 341 22.80 -12.19 -12.34
C GLY A 341 23.89 -11.28 -12.95
N ARG A 342 23.50 -10.22 -13.67
CA ARG A 342 24.42 -9.28 -14.33
C ARG A 342 24.77 -8.13 -13.37
N HIS A 343 25.46 -8.47 -12.28
CA HIS A 343 25.69 -7.55 -11.15
C HIS A 343 26.42 -6.25 -11.54
N ASP A 344 27.50 -6.29 -12.31
CA ASP A 344 28.24 -5.09 -12.71
C ASP A 344 27.37 -4.09 -13.48
N GLU A 345 26.53 -4.59 -14.38
CA GLU A 345 25.62 -3.75 -15.17
C GLU A 345 24.48 -3.22 -14.32
N ALA A 346 23.93 -4.05 -13.41
CA ALA A 346 22.91 -3.61 -12.46
C ALA A 346 23.43 -2.48 -11.56
N LEU A 347 24.64 -2.62 -11.01
CA LEU A 347 25.30 -1.61 -10.19
C LEU A 347 25.48 -0.29 -10.96
N ALA A 348 25.89 -0.34 -12.22
CA ALA A 348 26.03 0.84 -13.07
C ALA A 348 24.68 1.57 -13.27
N ARG A 349 23.60 0.81 -13.48
CA ARG A 349 22.23 1.34 -13.64
C ARG A 349 21.70 1.97 -12.36
N PHE A 350 21.85 1.32 -11.21
CA PHE A 350 21.44 1.92 -9.93
C PHE A 350 22.24 3.19 -9.61
N ARG A 351 23.55 3.22 -9.89
CA ARG A 351 24.37 4.44 -9.75
C ARG A 351 23.99 5.55 -10.74
N GLN A 352 23.38 5.21 -11.87
CA GLN A 352 22.82 6.20 -12.76
C GLN A 352 21.48 6.72 -12.23
N ALA A 353 20.63 5.84 -11.70
CA ALA A 353 19.37 6.22 -11.07
C ALA A 353 19.58 7.27 -9.96
N THR A 354 20.59 7.10 -9.08
CA THR A 354 20.90 8.09 -8.03
C THR A 354 21.36 9.46 -8.55
N LYS A 355 21.85 9.54 -9.80
CA LYS A 355 22.27 10.80 -10.44
C LYS A 355 21.12 11.53 -11.13
N LEU A 356 20.00 10.84 -11.36
CA LEU A 356 18.84 11.37 -12.08
C LEU A 356 17.80 11.96 -11.12
N HIS A 357 18.25 12.51 -9.99
CA HIS A 357 17.43 13.20 -9.00
C HIS A 357 16.15 12.44 -8.62
N PRO A 358 16.28 11.21 -8.10
CA PRO A 358 15.15 10.46 -7.57
C PRO A 358 14.47 11.23 -6.43
N GLU A 359 13.18 11.00 -6.26
CA GLU A 359 12.43 11.51 -5.11
C GLU A 359 13.03 10.97 -3.80
N ASP A 360 12.96 11.78 -2.73
CA ASP A 360 13.53 11.41 -1.42
C ASP A 360 12.92 10.11 -0.88
N GLU A 361 11.64 9.86 -1.15
CA GLU A 361 10.91 8.64 -0.75
C GLU A 361 11.41 7.37 -1.47
N ASP A 362 11.95 7.50 -2.69
CA ASP A 362 12.43 6.38 -3.50
C ASP A 362 13.92 6.07 -3.27
N MET A 363 14.68 7.05 -2.76
CA MET A 363 16.12 6.90 -2.50
C MET A 363 16.50 5.72 -1.59
N PRO A 364 15.78 5.44 -0.47
CA PRO A 364 16.07 4.26 0.35
C PRO A 364 16.01 2.95 -0.45
N TYR A 365 15.06 2.83 -1.38
CA TYR A 365 14.94 1.65 -2.24
C TYR A 365 16.14 1.52 -3.18
N ILE A 366 16.58 2.61 -3.81
CA ILE A 366 17.75 2.59 -4.69
C ILE A 366 19.00 2.18 -3.92
N HIS A 367 19.20 2.70 -2.70
CA HIS A 367 20.31 2.32 -1.82
C HIS A 367 20.24 0.86 -1.35
N SER A 368 19.05 0.35 -1.04
CA SER A 368 18.84 -1.08 -0.74
C SER A 368 19.33 -1.94 -1.91
N TYR A 369 18.88 -1.66 -3.13
CA TYR A 369 19.30 -2.44 -4.32
C TYR A 369 20.79 -2.28 -4.66
N LEU A 370 21.38 -1.10 -4.45
CA LEU A 370 22.84 -0.91 -4.54
C LEU A 370 23.59 -1.81 -3.56
N GLY A 371 23.16 -1.79 -2.29
CA GLY A 371 23.74 -2.60 -1.22
C GLY A 371 23.63 -4.10 -1.49
N HIS A 372 22.45 -4.57 -1.90
CA HIS A 372 22.24 -5.96 -2.30
C HIS A 372 23.13 -6.36 -3.48
N CYS A 373 23.21 -5.53 -4.52
CA CYS A 373 24.05 -5.78 -5.68
C CYS A 373 25.54 -5.87 -5.29
N LEU A 374 26.03 -4.97 -4.43
CA LEU A 374 27.41 -4.98 -3.95
C LEU A 374 27.70 -6.19 -3.05
N LYS A 375 26.76 -6.55 -2.18
CA LYS A 375 26.84 -7.76 -1.33
C LYS A 375 26.92 -9.03 -2.18
N ASP A 376 26.11 -9.14 -3.22
CA ASP A 376 26.12 -10.31 -4.13
C ASP A 376 27.40 -10.37 -4.99
N MET A 377 28.11 -9.24 -5.15
CA MET A 377 29.46 -9.16 -5.71
C MET A 377 30.57 -9.37 -4.67
N GLU A 378 30.23 -9.71 -3.41
CA GLU A 378 31.15 -9.85 -2.28
C GLU A 378 31.95 -8.57 -1.93
N ARG A 379 31.46 -7.39 -2.35
CA ARG A 379 32.05 -6.08 -2.04
C ARG A 379 31.43 -5.51 -0.77
N TYR A 380 31.65 -6.22 0.34
CA TYR A 380 30.90 -6.01 1.59
C TYR A 380 31.10 -4.62 2.20
N GLU A 381 32.30 -4.03 2.13
CA GLU A 381 32.56 -2.70 2.68
C GLU A 381 31.79 -1.61 1.92
N GLU A 382 31.71 -1.74 0.59
CA GLU A 382 30.91 -0.82 -0.23
C GLU A 382 29.42 -1.03 -0.03
N ALA A 383 28.99 -2.29 0.13
CA ALA A 383 27.60 -2.62 0.43
C ALA A 383 27.14 -1.99 1.74
N ILE A 384 27.95 -2.09 2.80
CA ILE A 384 27.67 -1.46 4.10
C ILE A 384 27.47 0.04 3.94
N LEU A 385 28.38 0.72 3.25
CA LEU A 385 28.28 2.18 3.05
C LEU A 385 27.00 2.59 2.32
N GLU A 386 26.57 1.84 1.31
CA GLU A 386 25.32 2.15 0.58
C GLU A 386 24.07 1.82 1.42
N LEU A 387 24.08 0.72 2.17
CA LEU A 387 22.97 0.34 3.04
C LEU A 387 22.81 1.32 4.21
N GLU A 388 23.91 1.80 4.79
CA GLU A 388 23.89 2.84 5.83
C GLU A 388 23.33 4.17 5.31
N LYS A 389 23.61 4.55 4.06
CA LYS A 389 22.95 5.72 3.43
C LYS A 389 21.45 5.51 3.30
N GLY A 390 21.02 4.30 2.90
CA GLY A 390 19.59 3.96 2.83
C GLY A 390 18.91 4.04 4.19
N LEU A 391 19.51 3.46 5.23
CA LEU A 391 18.97 3.50 6.61
C LEU A 391 19.01 4.90 7.25
N ALA A 392 19.92 5.77 6.80
CA ALA A 392 19.91 7.17 7.23
C ALA A 392 18.70 7.95 6.70
N LEU A 393 18.06 7.44 5.63
CA LEU A 393 16.83 8.00 5.04
C LEU A 393 15.58 7.31 5.56
N ASP A 394 15.63 5.99 5.75
CA ASP A 394 14.53 5.15 6.26
C ASP A 394 15.08 3.97 7.07
N ASP A 395 14.99 4.07 8.40
CA ASP A 395 15.52 3.08 9.34
C ASP A 395 14.55 1.95 9.70
N GLU A 396 13.36 1.92 9.09
CA GLU A 396 12.33 0.90 9.28
C GLU A 396 12.36 -0.16 8.17
N ARG A 397 13.56 -0.46 7.66
CA ARG A 397 13.78 -1.30 6.49
C ARG A 397 14.41 -2.65 6.84
N PRO A 398 13.60 -3.70 7.07
CA PRO A 398 14.11 -5.01 7.47
C PRO A 398 15.02 -5.63 6.40
N ASP A 399 14.79 -5.36 5.12
CA ASP A 399 15.64 -5.81 4.00
C ASP A 399 17.08 -5.26 4.11
N MET A 400 17.24 -3.97 4.41
CA MET A 400 18.55 -3.35 4.55
C MET A 400 19.29 -3.82 5.81
N HIS A 401 18.56 -3.98 6.92
CA HIS A 401 19.13 -4.55 8.13
C HIS A 401 19.57 -6.00 7.94
N ASN A 402 18.78 -6.84 7.26
CA ASN A 402 19.21 -8.19 6.88
C ASN A 402 20.51 -8.13 6.03
N ALA A 403 20.55 -7.30 5.00
CA ALA A 403 21.71 -7.18 4.12
C ALA A 403 22.97 -6.74 4.85
N LEU A 404 22.86 -5.75 5.77
CA LEU A 404 23.96 -5.33 6.64
C LEU A 404 24.41 -6.46 7.57
N GLY A 405 23.46 -7.17 8.17
CA GLY A 405 23.75 -8.34 9.00
C GLY A 405 24.57 -9.39 8.26
N VAL A 406 24.21 -9.67 7.00
CA VAL A 406 24.97 -10.59 6.13
C VAL A 406 26.36 -10.04 5.82
N CYS A 407 26.50 -8.75 5.49
CA CYS A 407 27.79 -8.13 5.20
C CYS A 407 28.75 -8.22 6.41
N HIS A 408 28.28 -7.85 7.60
CA HIS A 408 29.06 -7.94 8.83
C HIS A 408 29.42 -9.38 9.20
N PHE A 409 28.49 -10.33 9.02
CA PHE A 409 28.77 -11.76 9.23
C PHE A 409 29.89 -12.24 8.32
N LYS A 410 29.88 -11.84 7.04
CA LYS A 410 30.92 -12.19 6.06
C LYS A 410 32.28 -11.58 6.39
N GLN A 411 32.30 -10.42 7.04
CA GLN A 411 33.50 -9.80 7.61
C GLN A 411 33.89 -10.34 9.00
N GLN A 412 33.16 -11.33 9.53
CA GLN A 412 33.36 -11.92 10.86
C GLN A 412 33.11 -10.95 12.03
N GLU A 413 32.34 -9.89 11.80
CA GLU A 413 31.93 -8.90 12.79
C GLU A 413 30.59 -9.30 13.42
N TYR A 414 30.59 -10.43 14.13
CA TYR A 414 29.37 -11.11 14.55
C TYR A 414 28.48 -10.28 15.49
N GLU A 415 29.06 -9.45 16.36
CA GLU A 415 28.28 -8.53 17.22
C GLU A 415 27.55 -7.45 16.41
N ALA A 416 28.15 -6.95 15.34
CA ALA A 416 27.50 -5.99 14.44
C ALA A 416 26.38 -6.66 13.64
N ALA A 417 26.64 -7.87 13.14
CA ALA A 417 25.64 -8.67 12.47
C ALA A 417 24.41 -8.95 13.35
N ILE A 418 24.62 -9.32 14.63
CA ILE A 418 23.54 -9.54 15.60
C ILE A 418 22.68 -8.29 15.77
N ARG A 419 23.28 -7.10 15.93
CA ARG A 419 22.50 -5.86 16.09
C ARG A 419 21.56 -5.61 14.91
N HIS A 420 22.04 -5.84 13.68
CA HIS A 420 21.22 -5.63 12.49
C HIS A 420 20.16 -6.73 12.31
N PHE A 421 20.48 -8.00 12.53
CA PHE A 421 19.46 -9.05 12.46
C PHE A 421 18.41 -8.92 13.57
N GLN A 422 18.78 -8.45 14.77
CA GLN A 422 17.83 -8.11 15.83
C GLN A 422 16.86 -7.03 15.38
N ARG A 423 17.37 -5.94 14.80
CA ARG A 423 16.51 -4.89 14.24
C ARG A 423 15.62 -5.39 13.10
N ALA A 424 16.13 -6.29 12.25
CA ALA A 424 15.34 -6.91 11.19
C ALA A 424 14.16 -7.73 11.74
N VAL A 425 14.36 -8.56 12.78
CA VAL A 425 13.27 -9.34 13.40
C VAL A 425 12.32 -8.50 14.26
N GLU A 426 12.78 -7.36 14.81
CA GLU A 426 11.90 -6.39 15.46
C GLU A 426 10.92 -5.76 14.48
N LEU A 427 11.40 -5.41 13.28
CA LEU A 427 10.60 -4.84 12.20
C LEU A 427 9.75 -5.89 11.47
N ALA A 428 10.26 -7.12 11.31
CA ALA A 428 9.60 -8.22 10.63
C ALA A 428 9.65 -9.53 11.46
N PRO A 429 8.80 -9.69 12.49
CA PRO A 429 8.84 -10.83 13.41
C PRO A 429 8.56 -12.21 12.78
N ALA A 430 8.07 -12.25 11.55
CA ALA A 430 7.80 -13.49 10.81
C ALA A 430 8.99 -13.98 9.95
N SER A 431 10.13 -13.29 9.98
CA SER A 431 11.30 -13.63 9.15
C SER A 431 12.10 -14.81 9.72
N ALA A 432 11.77 -16.03 9.28
CA ALA A 432 12.48 -17.25 9.69
C ALA A 432 13.99 -17.19 9.39
N ILE A 433 14.37 -16.60 8.26
CA ILE A 433 15.77 -16.51 7.84
C ILE A 433 16.60 -15.59 8.74
N ASP A 434 16.01 -14.50 9.25
CA ASP A 434 16.70 -13.57 10.15
C ASP A 434 16.96 -14.18 11.53
N TYR A 435 16.02 -14.97 12.05
CA TYR A 435 16.25 -15.77 13.26
C TYR A 435 17.35 -16.81 13.05
N ALA A 436 17.36 -17.50 11.91
CA ALA A 436 18.43 -18.45 11.60
C ALA A 436 19.80 -17.74 11.53
N ASN A 437 19.85 -16.54 10.95
CA ASN A 437 21.04 -15.71 10.89
C ASN A 437 21.49 -15.23 12.29
N LEU A 438 20.57 -14.89 13.20
CA LEU A 438 20.91 -14.64 14.61
C LEU A 438 21.55 -15.87 15.24
N GLY A 439 20.95 -17.05 15.04
CA GLY A 439 21.42 -18.31 15.60
C GLY A 439 22.87 -18.62 15.24
N ILE A 440 23.23 -18.49 13.96
CA ILE A 440 24.61 -18.72 13.51
C ILE A 440 25.59 -17.69 14.06
N ASN A 441 25.21 -16.42 14.19
CA ASN A 441 26.10 -15.40 14.77
C ASN A 441 26.33 -15.66 16.27
N TYR A 442 25.28 -15.99 17.03
CA TYR A 442 25.42 -16.37 18.43
C TYR A 442 26.29 -17.61 18.62
N GLN A 443 26.16 -18.60 17.75
CA GLN A 443 27.05 -19.77 17.74
C GLN A 443 28.52 -19.38 17.55
N LYS A 444 28.81 -18.47 16.59
CA LYS A 444 30.18 -18.00 16.33
C LYS A 444 30.79 -17.24 17.52
N LEU A 445 29.96 -16.60 18.34
CA LEU A 445 30.37 -15.95 19.59
C LEU A 445 30.41 -16.90 20.81
N GLY A 446 30.15 -18.20 20.62
CA GLY A 446 30.11 -19.18 21.71
C GLY A 446 28.88 -19.08 22.61
N GLN A 447 27.86 -18.32 22.22
CA GLN A 447 26.61 -18.12 22.96
C GLN A 447 25.58 -19.19 22.58
N GLY A 448 25.90 -20.46 22.86
CA GLY A 448 25.12 -21.62 22.42
C GLY A 448 23.64 -21.60 22.84
N GLY A 449 23.33 -21.07 24.02
CA GLY A 449 21.94 -20.96 24.49
C GLY A 449 21.08 -19.98 23.69
N GLU A 450 21.65 -18.84 23.26
CA GLU A 450 20.96 -17.91 22.34
C GLU A 450 20.84 -18.52 20.94
N ALA A 451 21.88 -19.21 20.50
CA ALA A 451 21.91 -19.87 19.19
C ALA A 451 20.77 -20.90 19.04
N VAL A 452 20.64 -21.80 20.03
CA VAL A 452 19.56 -22.81 20.08
C VAL A 452 18.19 -22.16 19.99
N ARG A 453 17.91 -21.15 20.83
CA ARG A 453 16.60 -20.48 20.84
C ARG A 453 16.25 -19.85 19.49
N ASN A 454 17.21 -19.17 18.86
CA ASN A 454 16.98 -18.52 17.58
C ASN A 454 16.77 -19.55 16.45
N PHE A 455 17.50 -20.67 16.45
CA PHE A 455 17.25 -21.75 15.49
C PHE A 455 15.88 -22.43 15.71
N GLU A 456 15.45 -22.61 16.95
CA GLU A 456 14.11 -23.15 17.26
C GLU A 456 13.00 -22.24 16.73
N ILE A 457 13.11 -20.92 16.94
CA ILE A 457 12.16 -19.94 16.39
C ILE A 457 12.16 -19.99 14.86
N ALA A 458 13.34 -19.97 14.24
CA ALA A 458 13.48 -20.05 12.79
C ALA A 458 12.79 -21.28 12.20
N LEU A 459 13.00 -22.46 12.80
CA LEU A 459 12.43 -23.73 12.32
C LEU A 459 10.94 -23.89 12.65
N ALA A 460 10.45 -23.20 13.68
CA ALA A 460 9.01 -23.10 13.95
C ALA A 460 8.30 -22.25 12.89
N LEU A 461 8.94 -21.18 12.40
CA LEU A 461 8.42 -20.32 11.34
C LEU A 461 8.58 -20.95 9.94
N ASP A 462 9.73 -21.52 9.65
CA ASP A 462 10.02 -22.24 8.40
C ASP A 462 10.82 -23.52 8.69
N PRO A 463 10.17 -24.69 8.68
CA PRO A 463 10.84 -25.95 8.94
C PRO A 463 11.77 -26.38 7.80
N THR A 464 11.80 -25.70 6.64
CA THR A 464 12.60 -26.08 5.46
C THR A 464 14.05 -25.57 5.49
N ILE A 465 14.42 -24.78 6.51
CA ILE A 465 15.79 -24.27 6.67
C ILE A 465 16.74 -25.37 7.16
N ASP A 466 17.17 -26.26 6.25
CA ASP A 466 17.93 -27.46 6.56
C ASP A 466 19.25 -27.20 7.29
N TRP A 467 19.95 -26.12 6.95
CA TRP A 467 21.22 -25.77 7.59
C TRP A 467 21.01 -25.34 9.06
N ALA A 468 19.92 -24.64 9.38
CA ALA A 468 19.58 -24.28 10.75
C ALA A 468 19.24 -25.53 11.57
N ARG A 469 18.53 -26.50 10.96
CA ARG A 469 18.26 -27.81 11.59
C ARG A 469 19.54 -28.57 11.90
N GLY A 470 20.50 -28.57 10.98
CA GLY A 470 21.81 -29.19 11.18
C GLY A 470 22.58 -28.58 12.35
N LEU A 471 22.72 -27.24 12.37
CA LEU A 471 23.44 -26.54 13.44
C LEU A 471 22.76 -26.68 14.81
N LEU A 472 21.43 -26.69 14.86
CA LEU A 472 20.68 -26.95 16.09
C LEU A 472 20.95 -28.35 16.64
N ALA A 473 20.98 -29.37 15.77
CA ALA A 473 21.29 -30.74 16.17
C ALA A 473 22.72 -30.88 16.71
N GLU A 474 23.70 -30.20 16.10
CA GLU A 474 25.08 -30.19 16.58
C GLU A 474 25.22 -29.53 17.96
N LEU A 475 24.55 -28.40 18.16
CA LEU A 475 24.59 -27.65 19.42
C LEU A 475 23.92 -28.40 20.58
N THR A 476 22.82 -29.10 20.30
CA THR A 476 22.07 -29.86 21.31
C THR A 476 22.68 -31.23 21.59
N ALA A 477 23.42 -31.82 20.65
CA ALA A 477 24.19 -33.05 20.88
C ALA A 477 25.48 -32.82 21.69
N SER A 478 25.96 -31.56 21.74
CA SER A 478 27.19 -31.16 22.44
C SER A 478 26.94 -30.59 23.85
N ALA A 479 25.67 -30.46 24.26
CA ALA A 479 25.22 -30.02 25.59
C ALA A 479 24.85 -31.22 26.46
#